data_AF-A0A651E8Q2-F1
#
_entry.id   AF-A0A651E8Q2-F1
#
_cell.length_a   1.000
_cell.length_b   1.000
_cell.length_c   1.000
_cell.angle_alpha   90.00
_cell.angle_beta   90.00
_cell.angle_gamma   90.00
#
_symmetry.space_group_name_H-M   'P 1'
#
loop_
_entity.id
_entity.type
_entity.pdbx_description
1 polymer ?
#
loop_
_entity_poly.entity_id
_entity_poly.type
_entity_poly.pdbx_seq_one_letter_code
_entity_poly.pdbx_strand_id
1 'polypeptide(L)'
;MSKTNARAAPEAPVKTDAALPFEQMLAVQRRNFAMMTAINARLLRETLRMHQHLLDFTARRIERDCAAAEALAGCADASDVAAATQEFCAEAMSDYAEEATELMRVSAEVATGAVSAAASASAPKVA
;
A
#
# COMPACT_ATOMS: atom_id res chain seq x y z
N MET A 1 15.73 18.27 -66.69
CA MET A 1 16.04 17.30 -65.62
C MET A 1 17.47 17.52 -65.16
N SER A 2 17.69 18.13 -64.00
CA SER A 2 19.01 18.21 -63.36
C SER A 2 18.80 18.18 -61.85
N LYS A 3 19.21 17.08 -61.21
CA LYS A 3 19.20 16.92 -59.76
C LYS A 3 20.58 17.31 -59.25
N THR A 4 20.70 18.50 -58.66
CA THR A 4 21.93 18.91 -57.95
C THR A 4 21.85 18.36 -56.52
N ASN A 5 22.74 17.42 -56.22
CA ASN A 5 22.94 16.84 -54.89
C ASN A 5 23.34 17.93 -53.88
N ALA A 6 22.49 18.17 -52.88
CA ALA A 6 22.87 18.92 -51.70
C ALA A 6 23.69 18.01 -50.77
N ARG A 7 24.99 18.29 -50.69
CA ARG A 7 25.95 17.63 -49.80
C ARG A 7 25.63 18.01 -48.36
N ALA A 8 25.17 17.04 -47.56
CA ALA A 8 24.98 17.21 -46.12
C ALA A 8 26.32 17.60 -45.46
N ALA A 9 26.30 18.67 -44.66
CA ALA A 9 27.44 19.10 -43.87
C ALA A 9 27.76 18.07 -42.77
N PRO A 10 29.02 17.92 -42.36
CA PRO A 10 29.38 17.04 -41.25
C PRO A 10 28.72 17.55 -39.96
N GLU A 11 27.88 16.71 -39.36
CA GLU A 11 27.32 16.96 -38.03
C GLU A 11 28.47 17.17 -37.04
N ALA A 12 28.47 18.31 -36.37
CA ALA A 12 29.47 18.62 -35.36
C ALA A 12 29.43 17.53 -34.27
N PRO A 13 30.59 17.08 -33.75
CA PRO A 13 30.62 16.07 -32.71
C PRO A 13 29.83 16.57 -31.51
N VAL A 14 28.79 15.82 -31.14
CA VAL A 14 28.08 15.99 -29.87
C VAL A 14 29.14 15.84 -28.78
N LYS A 15 29.57 16.96 -28.19
CA LYS A 15 30.46 16.97 -27.04
C LYS A 15 29.72 16.26 -25.92
N THR A 16 30.09 15.02 -25.68
CA THR A 16 29.57 14.22 -24.57
C THR A 16 30.17 14.81 -23.31
N ASP A 17 29.49 15.79 -22.71
CA ASP A 17 29.91 16.41 -21.47
C ASP A 17 29.94 15.34 -20.36
N ALA A 18 31.14 15.15 -19.82
CA ALA A 18 31.52 14.54 -18.55
C ALA A 18 30.70 13.32 -18.07
N ALA A 19 31.25 12.12 -18.28
CA ALA A 19 30.94 11.00 -17.41
C ALA A 19 31.22 11.40 -15.94
N LEU A 20 30.23 11.23 -15.07
CA LEU A 20 30.41 11.45 -13.64
C LEU A 20 31.61 10.60 -13.14
N PRO A 21 32.52 11.16 -12.32
CA PRO A 21 33.57 10.37 -11.69
C PRO A 21 32.97 9.14 -11.01
N PHE A 22 33.63 7.98 -11.15
CA PHE A 22 33.15 6.69 -10.63
C PHE A 22 32.71 6.77 -9.15
N GLU A 23 33.44 7.53 -8.33
CA GLU A 23 33.10 7.79 -6.92
C GLU A 23 31.74 8.50 -6.74
N GLN A 24 31.41 9.47 -7.60
CA GLN A 24 30.11 10.16 -7.54
C GLN A 24 28.97 9.22 -7.96
N MET A 25 29.21 8.38 -8.97
CA MET A 25 28.25 7.35 -9.36
C MET A 25 28.00 6.34 -8.23
N LEU A 26 29.06 5.88 -7.55
CA LEU A 26 28.94 5.00 -6.39
C LEU A 26 28.18 5.66 -5.24
N ALA A 27 28.42 6.95 -4.96
CA ALA A 27 27.71 7.69 -3.92
C ALA A 27 26.21 7.79 -4.21
N VAL A 28 25.84 8.08 -5.46
CA VAL A 28 24.44 8.10 -5.92
C VAL A 28 23.80 6.71 -5.80
N GLN A 29 24.49 5.65 -6.23
CA GLN A 29 23.98 4.28 -6.10
C GLN A 29 23.74 3.90 -4.63
N ARG A 30 24.70 4.15 -3.73
CA ARG A 30 24.56 3.86 -2.30
C ARG A 30 23.35 4.59 -1.71
N ARG A 31 23.17 5.87 -2.05
CA ARG A 31 22.00 6.65 -1.64
C ARG A 31 20.69 6.05 -2.14
N ASN A 32 20.63 5.68 -3.42
CA ASN A 32 19.44 5.09 -4.02
C ASN A 32 19.09 3.74 -3.39
N PHE A 33 20.09 2.88 -3.14
CA PHE A 33 19.89 1.62 -2.42
C PHE A 33 19.37 1.85 -1.01
N ALA A 34 19.99 2.75 -0.23
CA ALA A 34 19.53 3.05 1.13
C ALA A 34 18.09 3.59 1.14
N MET A 35 17.74 4.46 0.19
CA MET A 35 16.37 4.95 0.00
C MET A 35 15.39 3.81 -0.28
N MET A 36 15.70 2.95 -1.26
CA MET A 36 14.84 1.82 -1.61
C MET A 36 14.66 0.85 -0.44
N THR A 37 15.72 0.56 0.31
CA THR A 37 15.64 -0.27 1.52
C THR A 37 14.72 0.36 2.57
N ALA A 38 14.81 1.67 2.79
CA ALA A 38 13.95 2.37 3.76
C ALA A 38 12.48 2.36 3.34
N ILE A 39 12.19 2.60 2.04
CA ILE A 39 10.84 2.52 1.48
C ILE A 39 10.28 1.10 1.64
N ASN A 40 11.05 0.08 1.26
CA ASN A 40 10.63 -1.33 1.38
C ASN A 40 10.37 -1.71 2.84
N ALA A 41 11.26 -1.32 3.76
CA ALA A 41 11.08 -1.59 5.18
C ALA A 41 9.80 -0.94 5.73
N ARG A 42 9.49 0.30 5.34
CA ARG A 42 8.25 0.97 5.73
C ARG A 42 7.03 0.27 5.14
N LEU A 43 7.03 -0.02 3.85
CA LEU A 43 5.93 -0.71 3.17
C LEU A 43 5.62 -2.04 3.86
N LEU A 44 6.64 -2.86 4.13
CA LEU A 44 6.46 -4.14 4.81
C LEU A 44 5.85 -4.00 6.21
N ARG A 45 6.23 -2.96 6.97
CA ARG A 45 5.62 -2.69 8.30
C ARG A 45 4.16 -2.30 8.19
N GLU A 46 3.81 -1.41 7.25
CA GLU A 46 2.41 -1.00 7.07
C GLU A 46 1.56 -2.17 6.54
N THR A 47 2.10 -2.98 5.65
CA THR A 47 1.45 -4.22 5.20
C THR A 47 1.24 -5.19 6.36
N LEU A 48 2.22 -5.37 7.25
CA LEU A 48 2.05 -6.22 8.44
C LEU A 48 0.93 -5.70 9.36
N ARG A 49 0.89 -4.38 9.58
CA ARG A 49 -0.17 -3.73 10.37
C ARG A 49 -1.56 -3.96 9.78
N MET A 50 -1.70 -3.89 8.46
CA MET A 50 -2.94 -4.21 7.76
C MET A 50 -3.35 -5.68 7.97
N HIS A 51 -2.40 -6.62 7.88
CA HIS A 51 -2.70 -8.04 8.14
C HIS A 51 -3.11 -8.30 9.59
N GLN A 52 -2.45 -7.64 10.56
CA GLN A 52 -2.85 -7.72 11.97
C GLN A 52 -4.30 -7.27 12.16
N HIS A 53 -4.67 -6.13 11.56
CA HIS A 53 -6.04 -5.61 11.63
C HIS A 53 -7.08 -6.60 11.09
N LEU A 54 -6.83 -7.18 9.91
CA LEU A 54 -7.72 -8.19 9.30
C LEU A 54 -7.83 -9.46 10.14
N LEU A 55 -6.74 -9.90 10.77
CA LEU A 55 -6.76 -11.04 11.68
C LEU A 55 -7.57 -10.74 12.94
N ASP A 56 -7.41 -9.55 13.52
CA ASP A 56 -8.19 -9.11 14.69
C ASP A 56 -9.68 -9.05 14.35
N PHE A 57 -10.04 -8.54 13.17
CA PHE A 57 -11.42 -8.54 12.69
C PHE A 57 -11.96 -9.96 12.52
N THR A 58 -11.18 -10.84 11.89
CA THR A 58 -11.58 -12.23 11.67
C THR A 58 -11.82 -12.95 13.00
N ALA A 59 -10.94 -12.74 13.99
CA ALA A 59 -11.10 -13.31 15.32
C ALA A 59 -12.41 -12.85 15.99
N ARG A 60 -12.67 -11.53 16.02
CA ARG A 60 -13.93 -10.98 16.56
C ARG A 60 -15.16 -11.54 15.84
N ARG A 61 -15.09 -11.68 14.51
CA ARG A 61 -16.22 -12.19 13.72
C ARG A 61 -16.52 -13.66 14.02
N ILE A 62 -15.48 -14.49 14.15
CA ILE A 62 -15.61 -15.89 14.55
C ILE A 62 -16.25 -16.01 15.93
N GLU A 63 -15.81 -15.22 16.91
CA GLU A 63 -16.41 -15.21 18.25
C GLU A 63 -17.91 -14.88 18.20
N ARG A 64 -18.29 -13.85 17.42
CA ARG A 64 -19.70 -13.49 17.22
C ARG A 64 -20.51 -14.56 16.47
N ASP A 65 -19.91 -15.21 15.47
CA ASP A 65 -20.54 -16.33 14.77
C ASP A 65 -20.81 -17.51 15.72
N CYS A 66 -19.85 -17.83 16.59
CA CYS A 66 -20.04 -18.85 17.62
C CYS A 66 -21.16 -18.45 18.60
N ALA A 67 -21.17 -17.22 19.09
CA ALA A 67 -22.22 -16.73 19.99
C ALA A 67 -23.61 -16.77 19.34
N ALA A 68 -23.72 -16.41 18.06
CA ALA A 68 -24.98 -16.48 17.32
C ALA A 68 -25.44 -17.93 17.11
N ALA A 69 -24.51 -18.86 16.84
CA ALA A 69 -24.83 -20.28 16.74
C ALA A 69 -25.32 -20.85 18.08
N GLU A 70 -24.70 -20.45 19.19
CA GLU A 70 -25.14 -20.81 20.54
C GLU A 70 -26.53 -20.24 20.85
N ALA A 71 -26.79 -18.97 20.50
CA ALA A 71 -28.11 -18.35 20.67
C ALA A 71 -29.19 -19.09 19.87
N LEU A 72 -28.92 -19.40 18.60
CA LEU A 72 -29.83 -20.14 17.73
C LEU A 72 -30.10 -21.56 18.25
N ALA A 73 -29.10 -22.23 18.83
CA ALA A 73 -29.27 -23.55 19.44
C ALA A 73 -30.16 -23.52 20.70
N GLY A 74 -30.26 -22.36 21.37
CA GLY A 74 -31.10 -22.15 22.55
C GLY A 74 -32.54 -21.72 22.26
N CYS A 75 -32.90 -21.42 21.01
CA CYS A 75 -34.24 -20.95 20.64
C CYS A 75 -35.31 -22.05 20.85
N ALA A 76 -36.44 -21.70 21.47
CA ALA A 76 -37.54 -22.64 21.73
C ALA A 76 -38.56 -22.68 20.59
N ASP A 77 -38.68 -21.58 19.83
CA ASP A 77 -39.62 -21.47 18.73
C ASP A 77 -39.09 -20.62 17.55
N ALA A 78 -39.91 -20.53 16.51
CA ALA A 78 -39.56 -19.82 15.29
C ALA A 78 -39.44 -18.29 15.48
N SER A 79 -40.13 -17.72 16.47
CA SER A 79 -40.03 -16.29 16.79
C SER A 79 -38.67 -15.98 17.41
N ASP A 80 -38.19 -16.83 18.32
CA ASP A 80 -36.85 -16.72 18.91
C ASP A 80 -35.76 -16.78 17.83
N VAL A 81 -35.88 -17.73 16.90
CA VAL A 81 -34.95 -17.89 15.78
C VAL A 81 -34.93 -16.63 14.89
N ALA A 82 -36.11 -16.08 14.58
CA ALA A 82 -36.21 -14.89 13.76
C ALA A 82 -35.55 -13.67 14.44
N ALA A 83 -35.76 -13.51 15.75
CA ALA A 83 -35.14 -12.44 16.54
C ALA A 83 -33.61 -12.57 16.57
N ALA A 84 -33.09 -13.76 16.91
CA ALA A 84 -31.65 -14.02 16.97
C ALA A 84 -30.97 -13.82 15.59
N THR A 85 -31.64 -14.25 14.52
CA THR A 85 -31.14 -14.06 13.14
C THR A 85 -31.11 -12.57 12.76
N GLN A 86 -32.15 -11.82 13.11
CA GLN A 86 -32.21 -10.38 12.81
C GLN A 86 -31.10 -9.62 13.54
N GLU A 87 -30.88 -9.92 14.82
CA GLU A 87 -29.81 -9.34 15.63
C GLU A 87 -28.44 -9.64 15.02
N PHE A 88 -28.17 -10.91 14.73
CA PHE A 88 -26.94 -11.34 14.06
C PHE A 88 -26.69 -10.60 12.73
N CYS A 89 -27.72 -10.48 11.88
CA CYS A 89 -27.60 -9.79 10.61
C CYS A 89 -27.30 -8.29 10.80
N ALA A 90 -27.96 -7.63 11.76
CA ALA A 90 -27.75 -6.22 12.03
C ALA A 90 -26.32 -5.96 12.54
N GLU A 91 -25.83 -6.78 13.48
CA GLU A 91 -24.47 -6.70 13.99
C GLU A 91 -23.43 -6.97 12.89
N ALA A 92 -23.61 -8.03 12.12
CA ALA A 92 -22.70 -8.37 11.03
C ALA A 92 -22.62 -7.23 9.99
N MET A 93 -23.74 -6.61 9.65
CA MET A 93 -23.75 -5.45 8.75
C MET A 93 -22.98 -4.26 9.32
N SER A 94 -23.14 -3.96 10.61
CA SER A 94 -22.38 -2.88 11.28
C SER A 94 -20.89 -3.18 11.25
N ASP A 95 -20.51 -4.39 11.65
CA ASP A 95 -19.12 -4.85 11.70
C ASP A 95 -18.42 -4.72 10.34
N TYR A 96 -19.06 -5.18 9.27
CA TYR A 96 -18.49 -5.10 7.92
C TYR A 96 -18.39 -3.66 7.41
N ALA A 97 -19.34 -2.79 7.76
CA ALA A 97 -19.29 -1.38 7.37
C ALA A 97 -18.16 -0.63 8.11
N GLU A 98 -17.99 -0.90 9.40
CA GLU A 98 -16.89 -0.37 10.21
C GLU A 98 -15.54 -0.86 9.69
N GLU A 99 -15.40 -2.17 9.47
CA GLU A 99 -14.15 -2.75 8.96
C GLU A 99 -13.81 -2.26 7.56
N ALA A 100 -14.80 -2.08 6.67
CA ALA A 100 -14.56 -1.51 5.35
C ALA A 100 -14.00 -0.08 5.44
N THR A 101 -14.53 0.73 6.38
CA THR A 101 -14.07 2.09 6.61
C THR A 101 -12.64 2.11 7.15
N GLU A 102 -12.32 1.25 8.12
CA GLU A 102 -10.98 1.14 8.69
C GLU A 102 -9.97 0.58 7.67
N LEU A 103 -10.35 -0.41 6.87
CA LEU A 103 -9.49 -0.94 5.81
C LEU A 103 -9.17 0.13 4.75
N MET A 104 -10.13 0.96 4.38
CA MET A 104 -9.89 2.10 3.50
C MET A 104 -8.90 3.10 4.14
N ARG A 105 -9.06 3.40 5.43
CA ARG A 105 -8.16 4.29 6.17
C ARG A 105 -6.74 3.74 6.21
N VAL A 106 -6.55 2.47 6.61
CA VAL A 106 -5.24 1.81 6.68
C VAL A 106 -4.60 1.72 5.29
N SER A 107 -5.38 1.43 4.25
CA SER A 107 -4.88 1.39 2.87
C SER A 107 -4.37 2.77 2.40
N ALA A 108 -5.08 3.84 2.77
CA ALA A 108 -4.64 5.20 2.48
C ALA A 108 -3.35 5.57 3.26
N GLU A 109 -3.21 5.12 4.50
CA GLU A 109 -1.98 5.29 5.29
C GLU A 109 -0.78 4.58 4.66
N VAL A 110 -0.96 3.35 4.18
CA VAL A 110 0.08 2.60 3.45
C VAL A 110 0.51 3.36 2.20
N ALA A 111 -0.46 3.83 1.39
CA ALA A 111 -0.18 4.54 0.14
C ALA A 111 0.53 5.89 0.38
N THR A 112 0.03 6.70 1.32
CA THR A 112 0.63 8.00 1.67
C THR A 112 1.99 7.83 2.35
N GLY A 113 2.16 6.79 3.17
CA GLY A 113 3.44 6.46 3.81
C GLY A 113 4.53 6.10 2.81
N ALA A 114 4.19 5.39 1.73
CA ALA A 114 5.11 5.07 0.65
C ALA A 114 5.59 6.34 -0.09
N VAL A 115 4.65 7.24 -0.42
CA VAL A 115 4.96 8.52 -1.08
C VAL A 115 5.82 9.42 -0.18
N SER A 116 5.46 9.51 1.11
CA SER A 116 6.22 10.29 2.10
C SER A 116 7.65 9.77 2.27
N ALA A 117 7.85 8.45 2.36
CA ALA A 117 9.18 7.86 2.47
C ALA A 117 10.05 8.14 1.23
N ALA A 118 9.46 8.11 0.04
CA ALA A 118 10.14 8.47 -1.19
C ALA A 118 10.53 9.96 -1.22
N ALA A 119 9.65 10.85 -0.78
CA ALA A 119 9.91 12.29 -0.71
C ALA A 119 11.00 12.65 0.32
N SER A 120 11.00 12.02 1.50
CA SER A 120 12.01 12.29 2.54
C SER A 120 13.41 11.81 2.16
N ALA A 121 13.52 10.79 1.30
CA ALA A 121 14.80 10.25 0.86
C ALA A 121 15.39 11.00 -0.36
N SER A 122 14.55 11.71 -1.12
CA SER A 122 14.98 12.58 -2.22
C SER A 122 15.45 13.97 -1.76
N ALA A 123 15.09 14.41 -0.57
CA ALA A 123 15.53 15.69 0.00
C ALA A 123 17.07 15.75 0.15
N PRO A 124 17.74 16.82 -0.32
CA PRO A 124 19.16 17.02 -0.06
C PRO A 124 19.38 17.30 1.43
N LYS A 125 20.31 16.58 2.06
CA LYS A 125 20.84 16.99 3.38
C LYS A 125 21.59 18.30 3.18
N VAL A 126 20.99 19.41 3.60
CA VAL A 126 21.73 20.68 3.79
C VAL A 126 22.67 20.44 4.98
N ALA A 127 23.97 20.48 4.69
CA ALA A 127 25.03 20.35 5.69
C ALA A 127 25.26 21.69 6.40
#